data_AF-A0AA86TKA4-F1
#
_entry.id   AF-A0AA86TKA4-F1
#
_cell.length_a   1.000
_cell.length_b   1.000
_cell.length_c   1.000
_cell.angle_alpha   90.00
_cell.angle_beta   90.00
_cell.angle_gamma   90.00
#
_symmetry.space_group_name_H-M   'P 1'
#
loop_
_entity.id
_entity.type
_entity.pdbx_description
1 polymer ?
#
loop_
_entity_poly.entity_id
_entity_poly.type
_entity_poly.pdbx_seq_one_letter_code
_entity_poly.pdbx_strand_id
1 'polypeptide(L)'
;MKIPSPSNITEALEPLLSPDCEQSAEDRSAPNGSISGAVFNISTTMIGAGIMSVPATMKVLGIIPGFLVIVLVALITDVTVEFMLRYTISGKSTTYAGMMGESFGSVGSLAVKICVLITNFGILIIYLIILGNFLILLFEFLSMHIIVINFFFGTLR
;
A
#
# COMPACT_ATOMS: atom_id res chain seq x y z
N MET A 1 -19.75 -21.88 55.93
CA MET A 1 -18.64 -22.52 55.19
C MET A 1 -19.20 -23.72 54.44
N LYS A 2 -19.40 -23.61 53.13
CA LYS A 2 -20.02 -24.66 52.29
C LYS A 2 -19.14 -24.84 51.05
N ILE A 3 -18.58 -26.03 50.93
CA ILE A 3 -17.70 -26.47 49.85
C ILE A 3 -18.60 -27.15 48.80
N PRO A 4 -18.56 -26.77 47.51
CA PRO A 4 -19.06 -27.62 46.43
C PRO A 4 -17.93 -28.48 45.86
N SER A 5 -18.24 -29.76 45.66
CA SER A 5 -17.42 -30.83 45.11
C SER A 5 -17.37 -30.81 43.56
N PRO A 6 -16.43 -31.55 42.92
CA PRO A 6 -16.02 -31.39 41.53
C PRO A 6 -16.76 -32.35 40.58
N SER A 7 -17.41 -31.84 39.54
CA SER A 7 -18.00 -32.70 38.49
C SER A 7 -18.40 -31.93 37.22
N ASN A 8 -17.48 -31.23 36.56
CA ASN A 8 -17.70 -30.76 35.17
C ASN A 8 -16.37 -30.51 34.46
N ILE A 9 -15.53 -31.54 34.40
CA ILE A 9 -14.50 -31.65 33.38
C ILE A 9 -14.90 -32.84 32.51
N THR A 10 -14.98 -32.58 31.20
CA THR A 10 -15.13 -33.54 30.09
C THR A 10 -16.57 -33.82 29.64
N GLU A 11 -17.10 -32.92 28.82
CA GLU A 11 -17.69 -33.34 27.56
C GLU A 11 -17.21 -32.36 26.48
N ALA A 12 -15.99 -32.61 26.03
CA ALA A 12 -15.52 -32.21 24.72
C ALA A 12 -16.10 -33.20 23.71
N LEU A 13 -16.71 -32.68 22.63
CA LEU A 13 -17.10 -33.28 21.33
C LEU A 13 -18.35 -32.46 20.92
N GLU A 14 -18.41 -31.58 19.93
CA GLU A 14 -17.78 -31.37 18.62
C GLU A 14 -18.52 -30.14 18.00
N PRO A 15 -18.23 -29.59 16.80
CA PRO A 15 -16.98 -29.54 16.05
C PRO A 15 -16.76 -28.22 15.21
N LEU A 16 -15.56 -28.15 14.62
CA LEU A 16 -15.18 -27.57 13.32
C LEU A 16 -15.21 -26.06 13.06
N LEU A 17 -14.00 -25.50 12.88
CA LEU A 17 -13.64 -24.59 11.77
C LEU A 17 -14.68 -23.51 11.44
N SER A 18 -14.63 -22.38 12.14
CA SER A 18 -15.14 -21.14 11.55
C SER A 18 -14.21 -20.74 10.40
N PRO A 19 -14.71 -20.64 9.16
CA PRO A 19 -13.92 -20.20 8.02
C PRO A 19 -13.62 -18.70 8.18
N ASP A 20 -12.36 -18.34 7.92
CA ASP A 20 -11.88 -17.03 7.48
C ASP A 20 -12.80 -15.84 7.75
N CYS A 21 -12.73 -15.34 8.98
CA CYS A 21 -12.85 -13.91 9.19
C CYS A 21 -11.47 -13.41 9.61
N GLU A 22 -10.60 -13.14 8.63
CA GLU A 22 -9.60 -12.08 8.77
C GLU A 22 -10.32 -10.74 8.92
N GLN A 23 -11.04 -10.59 10.02
CA GLN A 23 -11.31 -9.32 10.65
C GLN A 23 -10.38 -9.28 11.84
N SER A 24 -9.18 -8.77 11.58
CA SER A 24 -8.40 -8.07 12.60
C SER A 24 -9.24 -6.87 13.05
N ALA A 25 -10.27 -7.15 13.84
CA ALA A 25 -10.87 -6.22 14.77
C ALA A 25 -9.79 -6.00 15.83
N GLU A 26 -8.88 -5.08 15.50
CA GLU A 26 -7.90 -4.58 16.45
C GLU A 26 -8.66 -4.05 17.65
N ASP A 27 -8.42 -4.74 18.76
CA ASP A 27 -8.82 -4.38 20.10
C ASP A 27 -8.55 -2.88 20.36
N ARG A 28 -9.51 -2.21 20.98
CA ARG A 28 -9.54 -0.75 21.17
C ARG A 28 -8.53 -0.30 22.23
N SER A 29 -7.25 -0.37 21.91
CA SER A 29 -6.16 0.35 22.59
C SER A 29 -4.96 0.62 21.68
N ALA A 30 -5.20 0.82 20.38
CA ALA A 30 -4.22 1.43 19.50
C ALA A 30 -4.11 2.94 19.83
N PRO A 31 -2.90 3.51 19.95
CA PRO A 31 -2.74 4.95 20.14
C PRO A 31 -3.44 5.67 18.99
N ASN A 32 -4.42 6.51 19.31
CA ASN A 32 -5.19 7.30 18.35
C ASN A 32 -4.26 7.89 17.29
N GLY A 33 -4.30 7.33 16.07
CA GLY A 33 -3.50 7.82 14.96
C GLY A 33 -3.82 9.29 14.74
N SER A 34 -2.83 10.16 14.90
CA SER A 34 -3.02 11.60 14.69
C SER A 34 -3.44 11.84 13.23
N ILE A 35 -4.50 12.63 13.03
CA ILE A 35 -4.97 13.05 11.71
C ILE A 35 -3.80 13.65 10.90
N SER A 36 -2.93 14.42 11.57
CA SER A 36 -1.72 14.97 10.96
C SER A 36 -0.73 13.89 10.49
N GLY A 37 -0.62 12.78 11.22
CA GLY A 37 0.25 11.65 10.85
C GLY A 37 -0.29 10.87 9.65
N ALA A 38 -1.61 10.66 9.59
CA ALA A 38 -2.26 10.02 8.46
C ALA A 38 -2.10 10.85 7.17
N VAL A 39 -2.35 12.16 7.24
CA VAL A 39 -2.16 13.07 6.10
C VAL A 39 -0.69 13.10 5.65
N PHE A 40 0.25 13.14 6.59
CA PHE A 40 1.67 13.13 6.27
C PHE A 40 2.13 11.85 5.57
N ASN A 41 1.66 10.68 6.03
CA ASN A 41 1.98 9.38 5.43
C ASN A 41 1.46 9.28 3.99
N ILE A 42 0.19 9.65 3.77
CA ILE A 42 -0.43 9.65 2.44
C ILE A 42 0.31 10.63 1.53
N SER A 43 0.61 11.84 2.02
CA SER A 43 1.33 12.87 1.24
C SER A 43 2.72 12.41 0.84
N THR A 44 3.49 11.83 1.76
CA THR A 44 4.84 11.32 1.49
C THR A 44 4.81 10.21 0.43
N THR A 45 3.83 9.32 0.50
CA THR A 45 3.63 8.25 -0.49
C THR A 45 3.31 8.82 -1.87
N MET A 46 2.40 9.81 -1.94
CA MET A 46 2.00 10.46 -3.19
C MET A 46 3.17 11.23 -3.83
N ILE A 47 3.91 11.99 -3.02
CA ILE A 47 5.11 12.71 -3.47
C ILE A 47 6.15 11.72 -3.98
N GLY A 48 6.43 10.63 -3.25
CA GLY A 48 7.40 9.60 -3.63
C GLY A 48 7.12 8.98 -5.00
N ALA A 49 5.86 8.61 -5.27
CA ALA A 49 5.46 8.10 -6.58
C ALA A 49 5.51 9.19 -7.68
N GLY A 50 5.12 10.42 -7.34
CA GLY A 50 5.12 11.56 -8.25
C GLY A 50 6.51 11.95 -8.72
N ILE A 51 7.48 12.08 -7.81
CA ILE A 51 8.85 12.51 -8.18
C ILE A 51 9.55 11.52 -9.10
N MET A 52 9.21 10.22 -9.01
CA MET A 52 9.76 9.19 -9.88
C MET A 52 9.16 9.23 -11.30
N SER A 53 7.91 9.67 -11.44
CA SER A 53 7.16 9.60 -12.70
C SER A 53 7.10 10.93 -13.47
N VAL A 54 7.03 12.07 -12.78
CA VAL A 54 6.90 13.40 -13.40
C VAL A 54 8.00 13.68 -14.46
N PRO A 55 9.30 13.42 -14.22
CA PRO A 55 10.33 13.68 -15.22
C PRO A 55 10.17 12.83 -16.49
N ALA A 56 9.78 11.56 -16.33
CA ALA A 56 9.55 10.66 -17.45
C ALA A 56 8.33 11.07 -18.28
N THR A 57 7.22 11.44 -17.62
CA THR A 57 6.01 11.92 -18.30
C THR A 57 6.28 13.20 -19.09
N MET A 58 7.01 14.16 -18.51
CA MET A 58 7.39 15.40 -19.20
C MET A 58 8.31 15.16 -20.40
N LYS A 59 9.19 14.14 -20.33
CA LYS A 59 10.06 13.75 -21.45
C LYS A 59 9.30 13.11 -22.60
N VAL A 60 8.26 12.31 -22.33
CA VAL A 60 7.52 11.57 -23.36
C VAL A 60 6.39 12.40 -23.98
N LEU A 61 5.62 13.13 -23.16
CA LEU A 61 4.50 13.94 -23.63
C LEU A 61 4.92 15.36 -24.02
N GLY A 62 5.97 15.91 -23.39
CA GLY A 62 6.30 17.33 -23.45
C GLY A 62 5.63 18.16 -22.35
N ILE A 63 6.13 19.37 -22.10
CA ILE A 63 5.76 20.20 -20.94
C ILE A 63 4.28 20.61 -20.96
N ILE A 64 3.80 21.13 -22.10
CA ILE A 64 2.44 21.68 -22.23
C ILE A 64 1.37 20.60 -22.08
N PRO A 65 1.39 19.48 -22.85
CA PRO A 65 0.40 18.42 -22.69
C PRO A 65 0.58 17.64 -21.38
N GLY A 66 1.81 17.48 -20.87
CA GLY A 66 2.06 16.87 -19.56
C GLY A 66 1.39 17.63 -18.42
N PHE A 67 1.53 18.97 -18.41
CA PHE A 67 0.84 19.82 -17.43
C PHE A 67 -0.69 19.72 -17.52
N LEU A 68 -1.25 19.70 -18.73
CA LEU A 68 -2.70 19.57 -18.93
C LEU A 68 -3.23 18.24 -18.34
N VAL A 69 -2.52 17.13 -18.55
CA VAL A 69 -2.88 15.83 -17.99
C VAL A 69 -2.81 15.84 -16.46
N ILE A 70 -1.78 16.48 -15.87
CA ILE A 70 -1.67 16.61 -14.41
C ILE A 70 -2.88 17.36 -13.83
N VAL A 71 -3.28 18.48 -14.44
CA VAL A 71 -4.47 19.24 -14.01
C VAL A 71 -5.74 18.40 -14.14
N LEU A 72 -5.90 17.67 -15.24
CA LEU A 72 -7.05 16.79 -15.46
C LEU A 72 -7.14 15.67 -14.42
N VAL A 73 -6.02 15.00 -14.12
CA VAL A 73 -5.95 13.98 -13.06
C VAL A 73 -6.22 14.57 -11.69
N ALA A 74 -5.75 15.80 -11.42
CA ALA A 74 -6.03 16.49 -10.16
C ALA A 74 -7.54 16.73 -9.97
N LEU A 75 -8.26 17.17 -11.02
CA LEU A 75 -9.71 17.34 -10.98
C LEU A 75 -10.46 16.01 -10.76
N ILE A 76 -10.05 14.95 -11.44
CA ILE A 76 -10.65 13.61 -11.26
C ILE A 76 -10.40 13.10 -9.82
N THR A 77 -9.21 13.34 -9.30
CA THR A 77 -8.82 12.94 -7.94
C THR A 77 -9.68 13.65 -6.89
N ASP A 78 -9.91 14.96 -7.06
CA ASP A 78 -10.73 15.76 -6.13
C ASP A 78 -12.16 15.20 -6.04
N VAL A 79 -12.79 14.95 -7.19
CA VAL A 79 -14.12 14.32 -7.27
C VAL A 79 -14.13 12.92 -6.63
N THR A 80 -13.05 12.15 -6.82
CA THR A 80 -12.92 10.80 -6.24
C THR A 80 -12.81 10.85 -4.72
N VAL A 81 -12.04 11.80 -4.17
CA VAL A 81 -11.89 11.99 -2.73
C VAL A 81 -13.21 12.44 -2.11
N GLU A 82 -13.90 13.41 -2.71
CA GLU A 82 -15.21 13.85 -2.23
C GLU A 82 -16.23 12.70 -2.20
N PHE A 83 -16.28 11.92 -3.29
CA PHE A 83 -17.09 10.71 -3.36
C PHE A 83 -16.72 9.73 -2.24
N MET A 84 -15.44 9.39 -2.09
CA MET A 84 -14.98 8.45 -1.06
C MET A 84 -15.38 8.92 0.34
N LEU A 85 -15.18 10.20 0.66
CA LEU A 85 -15.51 10.78 1.97
C LEU A 85 -17.02 10.75 2.25
N ARG A 86 -17.85 11.09 1.26
CA ARG A 86 -19.32 11.08 1.41
C ARG A 86 -19.85 9.69 1.76
N TYR A 87 -19.29 8.65 1.16
CA TYR A 87 -19.66 7.26 1.46
C TYR A 87 -18.97 6.71 2.70
N THR A 88 -17.76 7.17 3.04
CA THR A 88 -17.11 6.83 4.32
C THR A 88 -17.93 7.30 5.51
N ILE A 89 -18.57 8.46 5.42
CA ILE A 89 -19.39 9.04 6.50
C ILE A 89 -20.80 8.42 6.55
N SER A 90 -21.34 8.00 5.40
CA SER A 90 -22.73 7.51 5.29
C SER A 90 -22.87 5.98 5.33
N GLY A 91 -21.82 5.23 4.97
CA GLY A 91 -21.85 3.77 4.85
C GLY A 91 -21.44 3.04 6.13
N LYS A 92 -21.86 1.78 6.26
CA LYS A 92 -21.47 0.90 7.39
C LYS A 92 -20.16 0.13 7.15
N SER A 93 -19.68 0.14 5.91
CA SER A 93 -18.52 -0.64 5.48
C SER A 93 -17.22 0.15 5.65
N THR A 94 -16.24 -0.41 6.37
CA THR A 94 -14.94 0.21 6.63
C THR A 94 -13.89 -0.05 5.55
N THR A 95 -14.20 -0.89 4.56
CA THR A 95 -13.26 -1.30 3.51
C THR A 95 -13.55 -0.60 2.19
N TYR A 96 -12.51 -0.29 1.42
CA TYR A 96 -12.63 0.37 0.11
C TYR A 96 -13.57 -0.39 -0.85
N ALA A 97 -13.50 -1.72 -0.86
CA ALA A 97 -14.40 -2.58 -1.63
C ALA A 97 -15.84 -2.57 -1.09
N GLY A 98 -16.04 -2.46 0.23
CA GLY A 98 -17.36 -2.36 0.83
C GLY A 98 -18.04 -1.02 0.52
N MET A 99 -17.29 0.09 0.56
CA MET A 99 -17.81 1.42 0.20
C MET A 99 -18.27 1.48 -1.26
N MET A 100 -17.50 0.88 -2.17
CA MET A 100 -17.90 0.78 -3.57
C MET A 100 -19.06 -0.21 -3.77
N GLY A 101 -19.13 -1.25 -2.93
CA GLY A 101 -20.22 -2.22 -2.88
C GLY A 101 -21.57 -1.60 -2.49
N GLU A 102 -21.57 -0.67 -1.55
CA GLU A 102 -22.79 0.05 -1.16
C GLU A 102 -23.21 1.11 -2.19
N SER A 103 -22.27 1.64 -2.97
CA SER A 103 -22.55 2.66 -4.01
C SER A 103 -23.00 2.09 -5.35
N PHE A 104 -22.38 0.98 -5.79
CA PHE A 104 -22.57 0.38 -7.12
C PHE A 104 -23.03 -1.08 -7.08
N GLY A 105 -23.31 -1.62 -5.88
CA GLY A 105 -23.65 -3.02 -5.68
C GLY A 105 -22.43 -3.96 -5.69
N SER A 106 -22.69 -5.26 -5.64
CA SER A 106 -21.65 -6.31 -5.58
C SER A 106 -20.61 -6.23 -6.73
N VAL A 107 -21.04 -5.76 -7.91
CA VAL A 107 -20.16 -5.59 -9.07
C VAL A 107 -19.11 -4.50 -8.83
N GLY A 108 -19.48 -3.39 -8.21
CA GLY A 108 -18.53 -2.32 -7.87
C GLY A 108 -17.49 -2.77 -6.85
N SER A 109 -17.93 -3.54 -5.85
CA SER A 109 -17.02 -4.14 -4.86
C SER A 109 -16.00 -5.07 -5.52
N LEU A 110 -16.46 -5.95 -6.42
CA LEU A 110 -15.59 -6.88 -7.14
C LEU A 110 -14.61 -6.15 -8.06
N ALA A 111 -15.07 -5.14 -8.81
CA ALA A 111 -14.22 -4.33 -9.69
C ALA A 111 -13.09 -3.66 -8.91
N VAL A 112 -13.39 -3.09 -7.74
CA VAL A 112 -12.38 -2.48 -6.87
C VAL A 112 -11.37 -3.51 -6.35
N LYS A 113 -11.82 -4.69 -5.90
CA LYS A 113 -10.92 -5.76 -5.44
C LYS A 113 -9.94 -6.18 -6.54
N ILE A 114 -10.43 -6.35 -7.76
CA ILE A 114 -9.60 -6.69 -8.93
C ILE A 114 -8.64 -5.54 -9.25
N CYS A 115 -9.11 -4.29 -9.22
CA CYS A 115 -8.28 -3.11 -9.46
C CYS A 115 -7.12 -3.00 -8.46
N VAL A 116 -7.40 -3.19 -7.16
CA VAL A 116 -6.38 -3.18 -6.11
C VAL A 116 -5.37 -4.33 -6.30
N LEU A 117 -5.82 -5.52 -6.66
CA LEU A 117 -4.93 -6.65 -6.97
C LEU A 117 -4.00 -6.33 -8.14
N ILE A 118 -4.52 -5.80 -9.24
CA ILE A 118 -3.72 -5.42 -10.41
C ILE A 118 -2.72 -4.32 -10.04
N THR A 119 -3.15 -3.32 -9.26
CA THR A 119 -2.29 -2.21 -8.83
C THR A 119 -1.16 -2.69 -7.91
N ASN A 120 -1.46 -3.59 -6.98
CA ASN A 120 -0.46 -4.18 -6.09
C ASN A 120 0.52 -5.08 -6.86
N PHE A 121 0.03 -5.85 -7.84
CA PHE A 121 0.90 -6.63 -8.71
C PHE A 121 1.80 -5.75 -9.59
N GLY A 122 1.26 -4.65 -10.14
CA GLY A 122 2.03 -3.68 -10.91
C GLY A 122 3.14 -3.02 -10.09
N ILE A 123 2.84 -2.58 -8.86
CA ILE A 123 3.85 -1.99 -7.99
C ILE A 123 4.92 -3.01 -7.57
N LEU A 124 4.54 -4.28 -7.37
CA LEU A 124 5.49 -5.36 -7.10
C LEU A 124 6.49 -5.52 -8.26
N ILE A 125 6.01 -5.55 -9.51
CA ILE A 125 6.88 -5.64 -10.69
C ILE A 125 7.82 -4.43 -10.76
N ILE A 126 7.29 -3.22 -10.56
CA ILE A 126 8.10 -1.99 -10.57
C ILE A 126 9.18 -2.04 -9.48
N TYR A 127 8.84 -2.51 -8.28
CA TYR A 127 9.81 -2.70 -7.20
C TYR A 127 10.90 -3.70 -7.56
N LEU A 128 10.56 -4.82 -8.22
CA LEU A 128 11.56 -5.79 -8.68
C LEU A 128 12.49 -5.19 -9.74
N ILE A 129 11.97 -4.37 -10.66
CA ILE A 129 12.78 -3.69 -11.68
C ILE A 129 13.73 -2.67 -11.03
N ILE A 130 13.21 -1.83 -10.12
CA ILE A 130 14.02 -0.82 -9.43
C ILE A 130 15.10 -1.49 -8.58
N LEU A 131 14.75 -2.55 -7.83
CA LEU A 131 15.70 -3.29 -7.02
C LEU A 131 16.76 -3.98 -7.88
N GLY A 132 16.37 -4.58 -9.01
CA GLY A 132 17.31 -5.16 -9.97
C GLY A 132 18.29 -4.10 -10.48
N ASN A 133 17.79 -2.98 -10.97
CA ASN A 133 18.63 -1.86 -11.43
C ASN A 133 19.57 -1.35 -10.32
N PHE A 134 19.06 -1.25 -9.09
CA PHE A 134 19.86 -0.83 -7.95
C PHE A 134 20.98 -1.82 -7.61
N LEU A 135 20.73 -3.14 -7.69
CA LEU A 135 21.74 -4.16 -7.46
C LEU A 135 22.85 -4.14 -8.53
N ILE A 136 22.50 -3.99 -9.81
CA ILE A 136 23.51 -3.84 -10.88
C ILE A 136 24.36 -2.59 -10.62
N LEU A 137 23.72 -1.46 -10.30
CA LEU A 137 24.41 -0.21 -10.00
C LEU A 137 25.38 -0.36 -8.81
N LEU A 138 24.94 -1.06 -7.76
CA LEU A 138 25.76 -1.33 -6.57
C LEU A 138 26.95 -2.22 -6.90
N PHE A 139 26.78 -3.26 -7.73
CA PHE A 139 27.85 -4.16 -8.13
C PHE A 139 28.92 -3.46 -8.97
N GLU A 140 28.51 -2.60 -9.91
CA GLU A 140 29.42 -1.74 -10.69
C GLU A 140 30.18 -0.77 -9.77
N PHE A 141 29.48 -0.09 -8.86
CA PHE A 141 30.10 0.82 -7.90
C PHE A 141 31.15 0.12 -7.02
N LEU A 142 30.81 -1.07 -6.50
CA LEU A 142 31.70 -1.85 -5.65
C LEU A 142 32.91 -2.37 -6.45
N SER A 143 32.70 -2.84 -7.67
CA SER A 143 33.78 -3.29 -8.56
C SER A 143 34.74 -2.16 -8.89
N MET A 144 34.24 -0.98 -9.26
CA MET A 144 35.07 0.21 -9.51
C MET A 144 35.87 0.61 -8.27
N HIS A 145 35.25 0.63 -7.08
CA HIS A 145 35.93 0.99 -5.85
C HIS A 145 37.00 -0.03 -5.45
N ILE A 146 36.72 -1.34 -5.60
CA ILE A 146 37.70 -2.41 -5.37
C ILE A 146 38.87 -2.29 -6.36
N ILE A 147 38.60 -1.99 -7.62
CA ILE A 147 39.64 -1.78 -8.64
C ILE A 147 40.52 -0.59 -8.25
N VAL A 148 39.93 0.53 -7.83
CA VAL A 148 40.67 1.73 -7.40
C VAL A 148 41.56 1.45 -6.18
N ILE A 149 41.04 0.74 -5.17
CA ILE A 149 41.83 0.36 -3.97
C ILE A 149 43.02 -0.53 -4.37
N ASN A 150 42.79 -1.56 -5.19
CA ASN A 150 43.86 -2.46 -5.64
C ASN A 150 44.89 -1.74 -6.50
N PHE A 151 44.46 -0.81 -7.37
CA PHE A 151 45.36 0.01 -8.18
C PHE A 151 46.25 0.92 -7.33
N PHE A 152 45.69 1.57 -6.30
CA PHE A 152 46.44 2.43 -5.39
C PHE A 152 47.47 1.66 -4.58
N PHE A 153 47.10 0.50 -4.01
CA PHE A 153 48.01 -0.31 -3.21
C PHE A 153 49.06 -1.07 -4.05
N GLY A 154 48.72 -1.45 -5.30
CA GLY A 154 49.64 -2.08 -6.23
C GLY A 154 50.71 -1.13 -6.80
N THR A 155 50.45 0.18 -6.82
CA THR A 155 51.43 1.21 -7.25
C THR A 155 52.41 1.58 -6.12
N LEU A 156 52.10 1.23 -4.87
CA LEU A 156 52.90 1.53 -3.67
C LEU A 156 53.91 0.44 -3.29
N ARG A 157 54.07 -0.59 -4.14
CA ARG A 157 55.06 -1.67 -4.01
C ARG A 157 56.05 -1.63 -5.16
#